data_AF-A0A399UIJ2-F1
#
_entry.id   AF-A0A399UIJ2-F1
#
_cell.length_a   1.000
_cell.length_b   1.000
_cell.length_c   1.000
_cell.angle_alpha   90.00
_cell.angle_beta   90.00
_cell.angle_gamma   90.00
#
_symmetry.space_group_name_H-M   'P 1'
#
loop_
_entity.id
_entity.type
_entity.pdbx_description
1 polymer ?
#
loop_
_entity_poly.entity_id
_entity_poly.type
_entity_poly.pdbx_seq_one_letter_code
_entity_poly.pdbx_strand_id
1 'polypeptide(L)'
;MQTVVVEPFGDVWSVRVNDTEPQLFTRGREAESAAKKIAETLAAAGDHVELHLYLRDGQLAARFVCLPPISEEDGPLLVGGSLLARPAQKRGADVPA
;
A
#
# COMPACT_ATOMS: atom_id res chain seq x y z
N MET A 1 -7.98 2.73 13.21
CA MET A 1 -7.44 2.25 11.92
C MET A 1 -6.85 3.46 11.22
N GLN A 2 -5.56 3.40 10.94
CA GLN A 2 -4.80 4.47 10.30
C GLN A 2 -4.64 4.18 8.80
N THR A 3 -4.56 5.21 7.97
CA THR A 3 -4.33 5.03 6.53
C THR A 3 -3.06 5.74 6.10
N VAL A 4 -2.17 5.04 5.43
CA VAL A 4 -1.00 5.59 4.77
C VAL A 4 -1.24 5.55 3.26
N VAL A 5 -1.13 6.69 2.59
CA VAL A 5 -1.37 6.82 1.15
C VAL A 5 -0.10 7.28 0.46
N VAL A 6 0.27 6.59 -0.61
CA VAL A 6 1.28 7.03 -1.56
C VAL A 6 0.61 7.40 -2.87
N GLU A 7 0.74 8.65 -3.29
CA GLU A 7 0.10 9.17 -4.48
C GLU A 7 1.00 10.16 -5.24
N PRO A 8 0.79 10.37 -6.55
CA PRO A 8 1.49 11.42 -7.28
C PRO A 8 1.10 12.81 -6.76
N PHE A 9 2.07 13.70 -6.63
CA PHE A 9 1.87 15.11 -6.29
C PHE A 9 2.65 15.99 -7.26
N GLY A 10 2.02 16.32 -8.40
CA GLY A 10 2.72 16.93 -9.53
C GLY A 10 3.84 16.01 -10.04
N ASP A 11 5.07 16.54 -10.11
CA ASP A 11 6.25 15.79 -10.56
C ASP A 11 6.85 14.88 -9.49
N VAL A 12 6.48 15.07 -8.22
CA VAL A 12 6.96 14.30 -7.07
C VAL A 12 5.92 13.29 -6.58
N TRP A 13 6.25 12.58 -5.51
CA TRP A 13 5.40 11.62 -4.82
C TRP A 13 5.12 12.12 -3.41
N SER A 14 3.90 11.96 -2.93
CA SER A 14 3.52 12.23 -1.55
C SER A 14 3.32 10.93 -0.78
N VAL A 15 3.65 10.98 0.51
CA VAL A 15 3.25 9.99 1.51
C VAL A 15 2.47 10.72 2.59
N ARG A 16 1.19 10.35 2.77
CA ARG A 16 0.31 10.97 3.76
C ARG A 16 -0.19 9.94 4.77
N VAL A 17 -0.27 10.32 6.04
CA VAL A 17 -0.91 9.52 7.10
C VAL A 17 -2.22 10.19 7.48
N ASN A 18 -3.35 9.54 7.26
CA ASN A 18 -4.69 10.12 7.39
C ASN A 18 -4.79 11.49 6.69
N ASP A 19 -5.04 12.56 7.45
CA ASP A 19 -5.18 13.94 6.99
C ASP A 19 -3.99 14.83 7.38
N THR A 20 -2.82 14.23 7.70
CA THR A 20 -1.63 15.01 8.06
C THR A 20 -0.98 15.68 6.84
N GLU A 21 -0.05 16.60 7.11
CA GLU A 21 0.81 17.15 6.05
C GLU A 21 1.58 16.03 5.32
N PRO A 22 1.58 16.02 3.97
CA PRO A 22 2.25 14.99 3.21
C PRO A 22 3.78 15.17 3.20
N GLN A 23 4.51 14.06 3.32
CA GLN A 23 5.94 14.03 3.07
C GLN A 23 6.20 13.84 1.58
N LEU A 24 7.12 14.63 1.00
CA LEU A 24 7.40 14.62 -0.44
C LEU A 24 8.70 13.89 -0.78
N PHE A 25 8.65 13.11 -1.86
CA PHE A 25 9.76 12.30 -2.35
C PHE A 25 9.90 12.47 -3.86
N THR A 26 11.14 12.55 -4.35
CA THR A 26 11.43 12.66 -5.79
C THR A 26 11.18 11.36 -6.54
N ARG A 27 11.29 10.19 -5.89
CA ARG A 27 11.08 8.88 -6.54
C ARG A 27 10.00 8.07 -5.82
N GLY A 28 9.15 7.41 -6.61
CA GLY A 28 8.04 6.60 -6.07
C GLY A 28 8.52 5.40 -5.24
N ARG A 29 9.67 4.80 -5.59
CA ARG A 29 10.27 3.73 -4.76
C ARG A 29 10.67 4.22 -3.36
N GLU A 30 11.15 5.46 -3.25
CA GLU A 30 11.51 6.05 -1.96
C GLU A 30 10.25 6.34 -1.14
N ALA A 31 9.22 6.90 -1.77
CA ALA A 31 7.90 7.10 -1.16
C ALA A 31 7.29 5.78 -0.65
N GLU A 32 7.30 4.72 -1.47
CA GLU A 32 6.81 3.40 -1.08
C GLU A 32 7.58 2.84 0.12
N SER A 33 8.92 2.95 0.10
CA SER A 33 9.77 2.45 1.19
C SER A 33 9.52 3.21 2.49
N ALA A 34 9.34 4.53 2.41
CA ALA A 34 8.98 5.36 3.56
C ALA A 34 7.59 5.00 4.10
N ALA A 35 6.61 4.82 3.22
CA ALA A 35 5.25 4.48 3.58
C ALA A 35 5.15 3.11 4.29
N LYS A 36 5.91 2.11 3.82
CA LYS A 36 6.03 0.80 4.50
C LYS A 36 6.58 0.94 5.92
N LYS A 37 7.69 1.66 6.09
CA LYS A 37 8.28 1.93 7.41
C LYS A 37 7.33 2.66 8.36
N ILE A 38 6.58 3.63 7.85
CA ILE A 38 5.56 4.35 8.62
C ILE A 38 4.46 3.40 9.05
N ALA A 39 3.95 2.57 8.13
CA ALA A 39 2.91 1.59 8.44
C ALA A 39 3.37 0.56 9.48
N GLU A 40 4.60 0.05 9.36
CA GLU A 40 5.21 -0.85 10.35
C GLU A 40 5.36 -0.18 11.72
N THR A 41 5.81 1.07 11.76
CA THR A 41 5.98 1.83 13.02
C THR A 41 4.64 2.06 13.72
N LEU A 42 3.62 2.46 12.96
CA LEU A 42 2.27 2.65 13.48
C LEU A 42 1.67 1.32 13.95
N ALA A 43 1.88 0.23 13.20
CA ALA A 43 1.41 -1.10 13.60
C ALA A 43 2.11 -1.63 14.85
N ALA A 44 3.42 -1.39 14.99
CA ALA A 44 4.15 -1.72 16.21
C ALA A 44 3.63 -0.97 17.44
N ALA A 45 3.03 0.21 17.26
CA ALA A 45 2.36 0.96 18.33
C ALA A 45 0.96 0.43 18.68
N GLY A 46 0.46 -0.60 17.96
CA GLY A 46 -0.83 -1.25 18.22
C GLY A 46 -1.94 -0.90 17.23
N ASP A 47 -1.68 -0.02 16.25
CA ASP A 47 -2.69 0.36 15.25
C ASP A 47 -2.80 -0.68 14.12
N HIS A 48 -4.01 -0.85 13.59
CA HIS A 48 -4.18 -1.47 12.27
C HIS A 48 -3.99 -0.40 11.20
N VAL A 49 -3.14 -0.67 10.21
CA VAL A 49 -2.76 0.32 9.19
C VAL A 49 -3.06 -0.18 7.80
N GLU A 50 -3.81 0.59 7.01
CA GLU A 50 -3.95 0.35 5.59
C GLU A 50 -2.94 1.19 4.80
N LEU A 51 -2.17 0.56 3.92
CA LEU A 51 -1.27 1.23 3.00
C LEU A 51 -1.80 1.12 1.57
N HIS A 52 -2.08 2.28 0.96
CA HIS A 52 -2.54 2.38 -0.42
C HIS A 52 -1.45 2.97 -1.30
N LEU A 53 -1.12 2.27 -2.40
CA LEU A 53 -0.15 2.74 -3.38
C LEU A 53 -0.86 3.08 -4.69
N TYR A 54 -0.89 4.35 -5.06
CA TYR A 54 -1.45 4.82 -6.33
C TYR A 54 -0.35 5.00 -7.38
N LEU A 55 -0.70 4.80 -8.65
CA LEU A 55 0.13 5.12 -9.79
C LEU A 55 -0.01 6.59 -10.18
N ARG A 56 0.86 7.06 -11.08
CA ARG A 56 0.81 8.44 -11.59
C ARG A 56 -0.50 8.78 -12.31
N ASP A 57 -1.15 7.79 -12.91
CA ASP A 57 -2.44 7.95 -13.56
C ASP A 57 -3.64 7.87 -12.58
N GLY A 58 -3.37 7.74 -11.28
CA GLY A 58 -4.39 7.67 -10.23
C GLY A 58 -4.98 6.28 -10.00
N GLN A 59 -4.59 5.26 -10.77
CA GLN A 59 -4.99 3.87 -10.48
C GLN A 59 -4.34 3.35 -9.20
N LEU A 60 -5.09 2.60 -8.40
CA LEU A 60 -4.57 1.92 -7.21
C LEU A 60 -3.77 0.67 -7.61
N ALA A 61 -2.46 0.71 -7.41
CA ALA A 61 -1.53 -0.37 -7.76
C ALA A 61 -1.60 -1.54 -6.78
N ALA A 62 -1.67 -1.24 -5.48
CA ALA A 62 -1.64 -2.23 -4.43
C ALA A 62 -2.27 -1.71 -3.14
N ARG A 63 -2.76 -2.64 -2.33
CA ARG A 63 -3.19 -2.40 -0.96
C ARG A 63 -2.49 -3.38 -0.04
N PHE A 64 -2.01 -2.87 1.07
CA PHE A 64 -1.46 -3.66 2.16
C PHE A 64 -2.19 -3.32 3.45
N VAL A 65 -2.25 -4.29 4.35
CA VAL A 65 -2.69 -4.14 5.72
C VAL A 65 -1.50 -4.51 6.61
N CYS A 66 -1.06 -3.57 7.42
CA CYS A 66 -0.09 -3.82 8.48
C CYS A 66 -0.85 -4.10 9.77
N LEU A 67 -0.70 -5.32 10.28
CA LEU A 67 -1.32 -5.77 11.51
C LEU A 67 -0.36 -5.54 12.68
N PRO A 68 -0.87 -5.10 13.84
CA PRO A 68 -0.05 -5.02 15.03
C PRO A 68 0.46 -6.40 15.45
N PRO A 69 1.60 -6.47 16.15
CA PRO A 69 2.13 -7.74 16.63
C PRO A 69 1.15 -8.41 17.60
N ILE A 70 1.01 -9.73 17.48
CA ILE A 70 0.13 -10.53 18.34
C ILE A 70 0.79 -10.95 19.67
N SER A 71 2.11 -10.74 19.79
CA SER A 71 2.93 -10.97 20.99
C SER A 71 4.20 -10.11 20.92
N GLU A 72 4.90 -9.90 22.03
CA GLU A 72 6.10 -9.04 22.11
C GLU A 72 7.30 -9.57 21.30
N GLU A 73 7.30 -10.88 20.99
CA GLU A 73 8.33 -11.54 20.16
C GLU A 73 8.03 -11.45 18.66
N ASP A 74 6.79 -11.09 18.29
CA ASP A 74 6.37 -10.94 16.90
C ASP A 74 6.60 -9.50 16.41
N GLY A 75 6.99 -9.36 15.15
CA GLY A 75 7.00 -8.08 14.45
C GLY A 75 5.65 -7.74 13.82
N PRO A 76 5.42 -6.46 13.43
CA PRO A 76 4.24 -6.10 12.66
C PRO A 76 4.19 -6.88 11.34
N LEU A 77 3.01 -7.41 11.00
CA LEU A 77 2.83 -8.23 9.80
C LEU A 77 2.22 -7.39 8.68
N LEU A 78 3.01 -7.15 7.62
CA LEU A 78 2.51 -6.52 6.39
C LEU A 78 1.95 -7.58 5.43
N VAL A 79 0.63 -7.61 5.28
CA VAL A 79 -0.08 -8.50 4.35
C VAL A 79 -0.55 -7.68 3.16
N GLY A 80 -0.34 -8.12 1.92
CA GLY A 80 -0.89 -7.38 0.78
C GLY A 80 -1.00 -8.16 -0.52
N GLY A 81 -1.82 -7.60 -1.41
CA GLY A 81 -2.05 -8.10 -2.76
C GLY A 81 -1.77 -7.00 -3.79
N SER A 82 -1.00 -7.32 -4.83
CA SER A 82 -0.84 -6.44 -5.98
C SER A 82 -2.09 -6.51 -6.86
N LEU A 83 -2.68 -5.36 -7.17
CA LEU A 83 -3.84 -5.26 -8.07
C LEU A 83 -3.42 -5.14 -9.54
N LEU A 84 -2.12 -4.98 -9.80
CA LEU A 84 -1.56 -4.98 -11.15
C LEU A 84 -1.48 -6.39 -11.75
N ALA A 85 -1.59 -7.44 -10.92
CA ALA A 85 -1.80 -8.79 -11.38
C ALA A 85 -3.26 -8.96 -11.81
N ARG A 86 -3.61 -8.52 -13.03
CA ARG A 86 -4.85 -8.97 -13.67
C ARG A 86 -4.79 -10.50 -13.69
N PRO A 87 -5.74 -11.25 -13.08
CA PRO A 87 -5.82 -12.67 -13.36
C PRO A 87 -5.98 -12.78 -14.87
N ALA A 88 -5.11 -13.57 -15.52
CA ALA A 88 -5.32 -13.93 -16.91
C ALA A 88 -6.71 -14.56 -16.98
N GLN A 89 -7.68 -13.80 -17.48
CA GLN A 89 -9.03 -14.30 -17.70
C GLN A 89 -8.85 -15.43 -18.71
N LYS A 90 -8.87 -16.67 -18.23
CA LYS A 90 -9.03 -17.84 -19.08
C LYS A 90 -10.35 -17.62 -19.78
N ARG A 91 -10.30 -17.10 -21.00
CA ARG A 91 -11.38 -17.26 -21.98
C ARG A 91 -11.52 -18.77 -22.11
N GLY A 92 -12.51 -19.31 -21.40
CA GLY A 92 -13.01 -20.64 -21.68
C GLY A 92 -13.35 -20.65 -23.16
N ALA A 93 -12.53 -21.34 -23.93
CA ALA A 93 -12.79 -21.64 -25.31
C ALA A 93 -14.12 -22.41 -25.37
N ASP A 94 -15.03 -21.89 -26.18
CA ASP A 94 -15.69 -22.64 -27.24
C ASP A 94 -15.91 -24.14 -26.96
N VAL A 95 -17.17 -24.49 -26.67
CA VAL A 95 -17.69 -25.81 -27.02
C VAL A 95 -18.88 -25.59 -27.96
N PRO A 96 -18.77 -25.94 -29.24
CA PRO A 96 -19.86 -25.86 -30.20
C PRO A 96 -20.70 -27.14 -30.23
N ALA A 97 -21.95 -26.93 -30.68
CA ALA A 97 -22.99 -27.88 -31.13
C ALA A 97 -23.61 -28.84 -30.11
#